data_AF-L8LVP9-F1
#
_entry.id   AF-L8LVP9-F1
#
_cell.length_a   1.000
_cell.length_b   1.000
_cell.length_c   1.000
_cell.angle_alpha   90.00
_cell.angle_beta   90.00
_cell.angle_gamma   90.00
#
_symmetry.space_group_name_H-M   'P 1'
#
loop_
_entity.id
_entity.type
_entity.pdbx_description
1 polymer ?
#
loop_
_entity_poly.entity_id
_entity_poly.type
_entity_poly.pdbx_seq_one_letter_code
_entity_poly.pdbx_strand_id
1 'polypeptide(L)' 'MSLKDKAKATAKNVEGKVQEIKGDITGDPQDKAEGKAKQAEASVRHAAEDVKDEAKKAID' A
#
# COMPACT_ATOMS: atom_id res chain seq x y z
N MET A 1 24.81 -23.96 -21.34
CA MET A 1 23.52 -23.23 -21.39
C MET A 1 23.13 -23.07 -22.84
N SER A 2 22.09 -23.79 -23.29
CA SER A 2 21.66 -23.83 -24.70
C SER A 2 20.79 -22.62 -25.06
N LEU A 3 20.67 -22.30 -26.36
CA LEU A 3 19.79 -21.23 -26.87
C LEU A 3 18.33 -21.34 -26.36
N LYS A 4 17.84 -22.57 -26.19
CA LYS A 4 16.54 -22.87 -25.58
C LYS A 4 16.41 -22.40 -24.13
N ASP A 5 17.49 -22.47 -23.35
CA ASP A 5 17.50 -22.01 -21.95
C ASP A 5 17.42 -20.49 -21.88
N LYS A 6 18.15 -19.79 -22.78
CA LYS A 6 18.07 -18.32 -22.92
C LYS A 6 16.68 -17.85 -23.33
N ALA A 7 16.03 -18.55 -24.27
CA ALA A 7 14.66 -18.24 -24.69
C ALA A 7 13.64 -18.44 -23.57
N LYS A 8 13.74 -19.54 -22.81
CA LYS A 8 12.90 -19.80 -21.63
C LYS A 8 13.09 -18.75 -20.53
N ALA A 9 14.34 -18.34 -20.28
CA ALA A 9 14.62 -17.29 -19.31
C ALA A 9 14.00 -15.94 -19.72
N THR A 10 14.05 -15.62 -21.01
CA THR A 10 13.46 -14.39 -21.55
C THR A 10 11.93 -14.41 -21.45
N ALA A 11 11.29 -15.54 -21.79
CA ALA A 11 9.85 -15.70 -21.65
C ALA A 11 9.39 -15.56 -20.19
N LYS A 12 10.11 -16.17 -19.24
CA LYS A 12 9.84 -16.02 -17.80
C LYS A 12 10.01 -14.59 -17.31
N ASN A 13 10.98 -13.85 -17.81
CA ASN A 13 11.16 -12.43 -17.45
C ASN A 13 10.02 -11.55 -17.96
N VAL A 14 9.47 -11.84 -19.14
CA VAL A 14 8.31 -11.11 -19.68
C VAL A 14 7.05 -11.44 -18.88
N GLU A 15 6.81 -12.71 -18.57
CA GLU A 15 5.69 -13.14 -17.73
C GLU A 15 5.78 -12.54 -16.32
N GLY A 16 6.98 -12.54 -15.73
CA GLY A 16 7.26 -11.90 -14.45
C GLY A 16 6.98 -10.40 -14.47
N LYS A 17 7.39 -9.68 -15.51
CA LYS A 17 7.05 -8.26 -15.68
C LYS A 17 5.55 -8.02 -15.85
N VAL A 18 4.85 -8.89 -16.56
CA VAL A 18 3.39 -8.79 -16.69
C VAL A 18 2.70 -9.04 -15.35
N GLN A 19 3.19 -9.97 -14.54
CA GLN A 19 2.71 -10.20 -13.18
C GLN A 19 3.05 -9.06 -12.23
N GLU A 20 4.22 -8.45 -12.36
CA GLU A 20 4.65 -7.28 -11.60
C GLU A 20 3.77 -6.07 -11.92
N ILE A 21 3.56 -5.77 -13.21
CA ILE A 21 2.63 -4.73 -13.66
C ILE A 21 1.21 -5.04 -13.17
N LYS A 22 0.78 -6.30 -13.24
CA LYS A 22 -0.52 -6.70 -12.72
C LYS A 22 -0.57 -6.53 -11.21
N GLY A 23 0.47 -6.83 -10.44
CA GLY A 23 0.51 -6.62 -8.99
C GLY A 23 0.53 -5.13 -8.60
N ASP A 24 1.24 -4.30 -9.35
CA ASP A 24 1.31 -2.85 -9.16
C ASP A 24 -0.01 -2.16 -9.52
N ILE A 25 -0.66 -2.63 -10.60
CA ILE A 25 -2.01 -2.19 -11.01
C ILE A 25 -3.09 -2.76 -10.07
N THR A 26 -2.98 -4.04 -9.67
CA THR A 26 -3.87 -4.71 -8.71
C THR A 26 -3.47 -4.36 -7.28
N GLY A 27 -2.97 -3.15 -7.01
CA GLY A 27 -3.08 -2.60 -5.67
C GLY A 27 -4.55 -2.69 -5.25
N ASP A 28 -4.87 -3.75 -4.50
CA ASP A 28 -6.17 -4.38 -4.53
C ASP A 28 -7.20 -3.31 -4.16
N PRO A 29 -8.28 -3.13 -4.94
CA PRO A 29 -9.26 -2.07 -4.66
C PRO A 29 -9.74 -2.12 -3.20
N GLN A 30 -9.80 -3.33 -2.63
CA GLN A 30 -10.07 -3.54 -1.22
C GLN A 30 -8.96 -3.00 -0.31
N ASP A 31 -7.69 -3.32 -0.57
CA ASP A 31 -6.56 -2.84 0.23
C ASP A 31 -6.39 -1.31 0.13
N LYS A 32 -6.62 -0.71 -1.04
CA LYS A 32 -6.63 0.76 -1.20
C LYS A 32 -7.78 1.41 -0.44
N ALA A 33 -8.97 0.81 -0.46
CA ALA A 33 -10.12 1.32 0.28
C ALA A 33 -9.91 1.18 1.79
N GLU A 34 -9.40 0.04 2.25
CA GLU A 34 -9.09 -0.23 3.65
C GLU A 34 -7.98 0.70 4.15
N GLY A 35 -6.93 0.92 3.35
CA GLY A 35 -5.88 1.88 3.65
C GLY A 35 -6.39 3.31 3.81
N LYS A 36 -7.28 3.76 2.91
CA LYS A 36 -7.93 5.08 3.03
C LYS A 36 -8.83 5.18 4.25
N ALA A 37 -9.59 4.13 4.57
CA ALA A 37 -10.43 4.10 5.76
C ALA A 37 -9.61 4.18 7.05
N LYS A 38 -8.51 3.42 7.14
CA LYS A 38 -7.56 3.46 8.26
C LYS A 38 -6.92 4.85 8.42
N GLN A 39 -6.55 5.51 7.32
CA GLN A 39 -6.03 6.87 7.37
C GLN A 39 -7.06 7.88 7.89
N ALA A 40 -8.31 7.78 7.44
CA ALA A 40 -9.39 8.64 7.93
C ALA A 40 -9.65 8.44 9.43
N GLU A 41 -9.69 7.19 9.89
CA GLU A 41 -9.85 6.87 11.30
C GLU A 41 -8.70 7.43 12.15
N ALA A 42 -7.46 7.28 11.67
CA ALA A 42 -6.28 7.81 12.34
C ALA A 42 -6.33 9.35 12.45
N SER A 43 -6.72 10.06 11.40
CA SER A 43 -6.87 11.53 11.43
C SER A 43 -7.92 11.99 12.44
N VAL A 44 -9.05 11.29 12.54
CA VAL A 44 -10.11 11.62 13.51
C VAL A 44 -9.62 11.39 14.95
N ARG A 45 -8.92 10.29 15.20
CA ARG A 45 -8.35 10.00 16.53
C ARG A 45 -7.32 11.05 16.92
N HIS A 46 -6.40 11.41 16.03
CA HIS A 46 -5.42 12.46 16.29
C HIS A 46 -6.07 13.80 16.62
N ALA A 47 -7.07 14.23 15.85
CA ALA A 47 -7.79 15.47 16.14
C ALA A 47 -8.47 15.44 17.52
N ALA A 48 -9.03 14.30 17.92
CA ALA A 48 -9.64 14.15 19.24
C ALA A 48 -8.58 14.16 20.37
N GLU A 49 -7.41 13.55 20.14
CA GLU A 49 -6.29 13.58 21.08
C GLU A 49 -5.70 14.99 21.22
N ASP A 50 -5.50 15.72 20.13
CA ASP A 50 -5.01 17.11 20.15
C ASP A 50 -5.93 18.02 20.98
N VAL A 51 -7.26 17.91 20.79
CA VAL A 51 -8.24 18.66 21.59
C VAL A 51 -8.18 18.30 23.06
N LYS A 52 -7.99 17.01 23.37
CA LYS A 52 -7.87 16.54 24.76
C LYS A 52 -6.59 17.05 25.42
N ASP A 53 -5.48 17.06 24.69
CA ASP A 53 -4.19 17.57 25.17
C ASP A 53 -4.24 19.09 25.38
N GLU A 54 -4.88 19.85 24.49
CA GLU A 54 -5.10 21.29 24.69
C GLU A 54 -5.99 21.57 25.91
N ALA A 55 -7.09 20.82 26.07
CA ALA A 55 -7.94 20.96 27.25
C ALA A 55 -7.18 20.64 28.54
N LYS A 56 -6.33 19.62 28.54
CA LYS A 56 -5.49 19.27 29.69
C LYS A 56 -4.48 20.37 30.01
N LYS A 57 -3.83 20.96 29.00
CA LYS A 57 -2.92 22.11 29.17
C LYS A 57 -3.61 23.38 29.69
N ALA A 58 -4.89 23.56 29.39
CA ALA A 58 -5.65 24.73 29.86
C ALA A 58 -6.13 24.60 31.32
N ILE A 59 -6.14 23.37 31.86
CA ILE A 59 -6.59 23.05 33.21
C ILE A 59 -5.39 22.91 34.19
N ASP A 60 -4.19 22.61 33.68
CA ASP A 60 -2.91 22.60 34.41
C ASP A 60 -2.39 24.04 34.64
#